data_AF-A0A6B3ITG1-F1
#
_entry.id   AF-A0A6B3ITG1-F1
#
_cell.length_a   1.000
_cell.length_b   1.000
_cell.length_c   1.000
_cell.angle_alpha   90.00
_cell.angle_beta   90.00
_cell.angle_gamma   90.00
#
_symmetry.space_group_name_H-M   'P 1'
#
loop_
_entity.id
_entity.type
_entity.pdbx_description
1 polymer ?
#
loop_
_entity_poly.entity_id
_entity_poly.type
_entity_poly.pdbx_seq_one_letter_code
_entity_poly.pdbx_strand_id
1 'polypeptide(L)'
;MHGEYKVPGGKLVVVDLDVEGGALRNVRVAGDFFLEPDEAIEAIDAALEGAPANTDTAGLAARIEAALPGSTVMLGLSAEGVAIAVRRALAQATEWSDYDWQLIHEAPQSPALHMALDEVITAEVAAGLRPPTLRVWEWDSPAVIIGSFQSLRNEVDPAGVERHGVNVVRRISGGGAMFAEPSSTITYSLAVPQSLVSGLSFADSYAYLDDWVLEALADMGIKAWYQPLN
;
A
#
# COMPACT_ATOMS: atom_id res chain seq x y z
N MET A 1 17.60 -9.16 -11.26
CA MET A 1 16.36 -8.94 -10.47
C MET A 1 16.01 -7.46 -10.57
N HIS A 2 14.73 -7.11 -10.55
CA HIS A 2 14.24 -5.75 -10.78
C HIS A 2 13.21 -5.38 -9.72
N GLY A 3 13.28 -4.18 -9.16
CA GLY A 3 12.29 -3.66 -8.24
C GLY A 3 12.16 -2.16 -8.34
N GLU A 4 10.93 -1.65 -8.30
CA GLU A 4 10.64 -0.23 -8.33
C GLU A 4 9.84 0.19 -7.10
N TYR A 5 9.99 1.45 -6.71
CA TYR A 5 9.23 2.05 -5.62
C TYR A 5 9.03 3.54 -5.87
N LYS A 6 7.77 3.99 -5.78
CA LYS A 6 7.43 5.40 -5.80
C LYS A 6 7.51 5.94 -4.38
N VAL A 7 8.48 6.82 -4.09
CA VAL A 7 8.56 7.47 -2.78
C VAL A 7 7.30 8.31 -2.58
N PRO A 8 6.54 8.17 -1.47
CA PRO A 8 5.33 8.96 -1.23
C PRO A 8 5.61 10.47 -1.31
N GLY A 9 4.87 11.18 -2.18
CA GLY A 9 5.11 12.60 -2.46
C GLY A 9 6.45 12.92 -3.15
N GLY A 10 7.17 11.89 -3.60
CA GLY A 10 8.50 11.96 -4.18
C GLY A 10 8.57 11.38 -5.59
N LYS A 11 9.70 10.75 -5.90
CA LYS A 11 10.09 10.28 -7.22
C LYS A 11 10.16 8.75 -7.25
N LEU A 12 10.08 8.20 -8.46
CA LEU A 12 10.25 6.78 -8.73
C LEU A 12 11.74 6.44 -8.60
N VAL A 13 12.02 5.40 -7.83
CA VAL A 13 13.33 4.75 -7.79
C VAL A 13 13.19 3.32 -8.29
N VAL A 14 14.17 2.89 -9.07
CA VAL A 14 14.29 1.58 -9.68
C VAL A 14 15.64 1.01 -9.26
N VAL A 15 15.66 -0.27 -8.90
CA VAL A 15 16.89 -0.99 -8.58
C VAL A 15 16.96 -2.28 -9.36
N ASP A 16 18.02 -2.41 -10.16
CA ASP A 16 18.41 -3.66 -10.78
C ASP A 16 19.58 -4.27 -10.00
N LEU A 17 19.53 -5.57 -9.73
CA LEU A 17 20.59 -6.29 -9.01
C LEU A 17 20.57 -7.80 -9.29
N ASP A 18 21.67 -8.47 -9.00
CA ASP A 18 21.79 -9.92 -8.94
C ASP A 18 22.08 -10.39 -7.50
N VAL A 19 21.91 -11.69 -7.25
CA VAL A 19 22.31 -12.32 -5.98
C VAL A 19 23.26 -13.47 -6.26
N GLU A 20 24.50 -13.36 -5.78
CA GLU A 20 25.53 -14.40 -5.89
C GLU A 20 26.12 -14.70 -4.52
N GLY A 21 26.15 -15.99 -4.14
CA GLY A 21 26.69 -16.40 -2.84
C GLY A 21 25.95 -15.80 -1.62
N GLY A 22 24.69 -15.39 -1.80
CA GLY A 22 23.88 -14.73 -0.77
C GLY A 22 24.16 -13.23 -0.59
N ALA A 23 24.93 -12.62 -1.49
CA ALA A 23 25.23 -11.20 -1.50
C ALA A 23 24.70 -10.51 -2.77
N LEU A 24 24.34 -9.23 -2.64
CA LEU A 24 23.93 -8.38 -3.76
C LEU A 24 25.12 -8.15 -4.71
N ARG A 25 24.86 -8.23 -6.02
CA ARG A 25 25.83 -8.03 -7.10
C ARG A 25 25.26 -7.15 -8.20
N ASN A 26 26.13 -6.46 -8.92
CA ASN A 26 25.78 -5.63 -10.08
C ASN A 26 24.65 -4.65 -9.74
N VAL A 27 24.65 -4.10 -8.53
CA VAL A 27 23.58 -3.22 -8.07
C VAL A 27 23.61 -1.93 -8.87
N ARG A 28 22.45 -1.53 -9.38
CA ARG A 28 22.26 -0.27 -10.10
C ARG A 28 20.98 0.41 -9.66
N VAL A 29 21.11 1.60 -9.10
CA VAL A 29 20.00 2.48 -8.74
C VAL A 29 19.75 3.49 -9.87
N ALA A 30 18.50 3.65 -10.26
CA ALA A 30 18.05 4.58 -11.29
C ALA A 30 16.67 5.16 -10.95
N GLY A 31 16.20 6.19 -11.65
CA GLY A 31 14.88 6.78 -11.39
C GLY A 31 14.71 8.18 -11.97
N ASP A 32 13.63 8.87 -11.58
CA ASP A 32 13.32 10.26 -11.98
C ASP A 32 13.58 11.29 -10.85
N PHE A 33 14.46 10.94 -9.91
CA PHE A 33 14.93 11.79 -8.82
C PHE A 33 16.16 12.62 -9.19
N PHE A 34 16.55 13.53 -8.31
CA PHE A 34 17.79 14.31 -8.44
C PHE A 34 18.70 14.12 -7.22
N LEU A 35 20.00 14.07 -7.50
CA LEU A 35 21.07 14.02 -6.50
C LEU A 35 22.01 15.20 -6.72
N GLU A 36 22.43 15.85 -5.64
CA GLU A 36 23.55 16.80 -5.66
C GLU A 36 24.60 16.40 -4.61
N PRO A 37 25.84 16.09 -5.00
CA PRO A 37 26.30 15.96 -6.39
C PRO A 37 25.70 14.74 -7.08
N ASP A 38 25.67 14.70 -8.42
CA ASP A 38 25.08 13.60 -9.18
C ASP A 38 25.91 12.31 -9.07
N GLU A 39 27.22 12.41 -8.82
CA GLU A 39 28.08 11.25 -8.57
C GLU A 39 27.76 10.53 -7.25
N ALA A 40 26.90 11.10 -6.39
CA ALA A 40 26.40 10.42 -5.20
C ALA A 40 25.68 9.11 -5.55
N ILE A 41 25.14 8.95 -6.77
CA ILE A 41 24.53 7.69 -7.22
C ILE A 41 25.53 6.53 -7.19
N GLU A 42 26.80 6.77 -7.55
CA GLU A 42 27.85 5.75 -7.55
C GLU A 42 28.17 5.28 -6.12
N ALA A 43 28.09 6.20 -5.15
CA ALA A 43 28.26 5.87 -3.75
C ALA A 43 27.10 5.00 -3.22
N ILE A 44 25.86 5.25 -3.69
CA ILE A 44 24.69 4.43 -3.35
C ILE A 44 24.87 3.00 -3.91
N ASP A 45 25.19 2.87 -5.21
CA ASP A 45 25.43 1.58 -5.86
C ASP A 45 26.52 0.79 -5.12
N ALA A 46 27.65 1.44 -4.85
CA ALA A 46 28.78 0.84 -4.14
C ALA A 46 28.45 0.45 -2.68
N ALA A 47 27.59 1.22 -2.00
CA ALA A 47 27.18 0.93 -0.62
C ALA A 47 26.33 -0.35 -0.52
N LEU A 48 25.55 -0.63 -1.56
CA LEU A 48 24.66 -1.79 -1.66
C LEU A 48 25.41 -3.03 -2.18
N GLU A 49 26.42 -2.84 -3.03
CA GLU A 49 27.24 -3.93 -3.56
C GLU A 49 27.84 -4.80 -2.42
N GLY A 50 27.71 -6.12 -2.57
CA GLY A 50 28.15 -7.09 -1.58
C GLY A 50 27.34 -7.13 -0.28
N ALA A 51 26.23 -6.40 -0.16
CA ALA A 51 25.36 -6.53 0.99
C ALA A 51 24.72 -7.93 1.08
N PRO A 52 24.53 -8.52 2.27
CA PRO A 52 23.77 -9.75 2.40
C PRO A 52 22.35 -9.58 1.85
N ALA A 53 21.87 -10.52 1.04
CA ALA A 53 20.53 -10.47 0.44
C ALA A 53 19.38 -10.55 1.48
N ASN A 54 19.69 -10.95 2.72
CA ASN A 54 18.74 -10.96 3.83
C ASN A 54 18.77 -9.67 4.69
N THR A 55 19.56 -8.65 4.31
CA THR A 55 19.56 -7.35 5.01
C THR A 55 18.17 -6.71 4.90
N ASP A 56 17.66 -6.20 6.02
CA ASP A 56 16.37 -5.52 6.09
C ASP A 56 16.44 -4.09 5.55
N THR A 57 15.28 -3.45 5.38
CA THR A 57 15.18 -2.09 4.85
C THR A 57 16.02 -1.10 5.66
N ALA A 58 15.95 -1.17 7.00
CA ALA A 58 16.69 -0.29 7.89
C ALA A 58 18.20 -0.46 7.74
N GLY A 59 18.69 -1.71 7.66
CA GLY A 59 20.11 -1.99 7.46
C GLY A 59 20.62 -1.51 6.10
N LEU A 60 19.82 -1.66 5.04
CA LEU A 60 20.16 -1.17 3.70
C LEU A 60 20.18 0.37 3.67
N ALA A 61 19.17 1.03 4.25
CA ALA A 61 19.10 2.49 4.35
C ALA A 61 20.31 3.05 5.12
N ALA A 62 20.64 2.46 6.28
CA ALA A 62 21.79 2.87 7.08
C ALA A 62 23.13 2.72 6.33
N ARG A 63 23.27 1.68 5.49
CA ARG A 63 24.45 1.51 4.63
C ARG A 63 24.58 2.62 3.60
N ILE A 64 23.47 2.98 2.97
CA ILE A 64 23.42 4.07 1.99
C ILE A 64 23.79 5.39 2.68
N GLU A 65 23.15 5.72 3.80
CA GLU A 65 23.42 6.95 4.54
C GLU A 65 24.87 7.07 5.01
N ALA A 66 25.47 5.95 5.44
CA ALA A 66 26.88 5.92 5.87
C ALA A 66 27.88 6.12 4.71
N ALA A 67 27.49 5.79 3.48
CA ALA A 67 28.34 5.95 2.29
C ALA A 67 28.20 7.32 1.63
N LEU A 68 27.05 7.98 1.82
CA LEU A 68 26.79 9.29 1.25
C LEU A 68 27.62 10.40 1.92
N PRO A 69 28.24 11.31 1.14
CA PRO A 69 28.81 12.53 1.69
C PRO A 69 27.76 13.34 2.47
N GLY A 70 28.14 13.93 3.61
CA GLY A 70 27.20 14.70 4.44
C GLY A 70 26.60 15.96 3.77
N SER A 71 27.14 16.38 2.62
CA SER A 71 26.61 17.46 1.79
C SER A 71 25.62 16.99 0.72
N THR A 72 25.33 15.69 0.64
CA THR A 72 24.47 15.13 -0.41
C THR A 72 23.03 15.59 -0.21
N VAL A 73 22.45 16.16 -1.27
CA VAL A 73 21.03 16.50 -1.33
C VAL A 73 20.32 15.45 -2.17
N MET A 74 19.27 14.85 -1.61
CA MET A 74 18.39 13.92 -2.31
C MET A 74 17.03 14.59 -2.53
N LEU A 75 16.66 14.86 -3.77
CA LEU A 75 15.39 15.50 -4.11
C LEU A 75 14.41 14.47 -4.68
N GLY A 76 13.37 14.18 -3.90
CA GLY A 76 12.37 13.17 -4.25
C GLY A 76 12.83 11.73 -4.02
N LEU A 77 14.01 11.54 -3.42
CA LEU A 77 14.57 10.24 -3.05
C LEU A 77 14.88 10.20 -1.55
N SER A 78 14.84 9.01 -0.97
CA SER A 78 15.39 8.73 0.36
C SER A 78 16.17 7.42 0.34
N ALA A 79 17.14 7.27 1.26
CA ALA A 79 17.86 6.01 1.45
C ALA A 79 16.92 4.84 1.74
N GLU A 80 15.86 5.10 2.51
CA GLU A 80 14.78 4.15 2.76
C GLU A 80 14.01 3.76 1.48
N GLY A 81 13.72 4.72 0.60
CA GLY A 81 13.07 4.44 -0.69
C GLY A 81 13.90 3.53 -1.59
N VAL A 82 15.22 3.76 -1.66
CA VAL A 82 16.16 2.87 -2.36
C VAL A 82 16.16 1.48 -1.71
N ALA A 83 16.23 1.41 -0.38
CA ALA A 83 16.22 0.15 0.36
C ALA A 83 14.94 -0.64 0.11
N ILE A 84 13.77 0.02 0.04
CA ILE A 84 12.50 -0.60 -0.31
C ILE A 84 12.55 -1.16 -1.74
N ALA A 85 13.06 -0.41 -2.71
CA ALA A 85 13.20 -0.91 -4.09
C ALA A 85 14.12 -2.15 -4.17
N VAL A 86 15.22 -2.18 -3.40
CA VAL A 86 16.06 -3.39 -3.24
C VAL A 86 15.26 -4.56 -2.67
N ARG A 87 14.47 -4.33 -1.61
CA ARG A 87 13.64 -5.39 -0.99
C ARG A 87 12.59 -5.91 -1.97
N ARG A 88 11.97 -5.05 -2.78
CA ARG A 88 11.03 -5.41 -3.84
C ARG A 88 11.71 -6.25 -4.92
N ALA A 89 12.91 -5.86 -5.36
CA ALA A 89 13.70 -6.62 -6.33
C ALA A 89 14.02 -8.04 -5.84
N LEU A 90 14.47 -8.16 -4.59
CA LEU A 90 14.79 -9.44 -3.95
C LEU A 90 13.56 -10.32 -3.76
N ALA A 91 12.42 -9.72 -3.46
CA ALA A 91 11.15 -10.42 -3.29
C ALA A 91 10.47 -10.79 -4.61
N GLN A 92 11.02 -10.35 -5.76
CA GLN A 92 10.38 -10.45 -7.08
C GLN A 92 8.94 -9.90 -7.02
N ALA A 93 8.79 -8.73 -6.39
CA ALA A 93 7.52 -8.06 -6.30
C ALA A 93 7.00 -7.70 -7.70
N THR A 94 5.69 -7.78 -7.86
CA THR A 94 4.98 -7.35 -9.07
C THR A 94 4.53 -5.90 -8.94
N GLU A 95 4.20 -5.29 -10.06
CA GLU A 95 3.71 -3.92 -10.15
C GLU A 95 2.24 -3.85 -10.58
N TRP A 96 1.63 -2.66 -10.47
CA TRP A 96 0.24 -2.44 -10.86
C TRP A 96 -0.04 -2.84 -12.31
N SER A 97 0.92 -2.62 -13.21
CA SER A 97 0.83 -2.90 -14.64
C SER A 97 1.00 -4.38 -15.01
N ASP A 98 1.44 -5.23 -14.07
CA ASP A 98 1.61 -6.67 -14.32
C ASP A 98 0.29 -7.44 -14.32
N TYR A 99 -0.81 -6.78 -13.95
CA TYR A 99 -2.11 -7.42 -13.75
C TYR A 99 -3.19 -6.89 -14.69
N ASP A 100 -4.06 -7.80 -15.10
CA ASP A 100 -5.35 -7.46 -15.71
C ASP A 100 -6.37 -7.22 -14.60
N TRP A 101 -6.68 -5.95 -14.32
CA TRP A 101 -7.51 -5.56 -13.19
C TRP A 101 -9.00 -5.76 -13.46
N GLN A 102 -9.71 -6.29 -12.46
CA GLN A 102 -11.15 -6.28 -12.46
C GLN A 102 -11.67 -5.03 -11.74
N LEU A 103 -12.45 -4.19 -12.44
CA LEU A 103 -13.23 -3.13 -11.82
C LEU A 103 -14.68 -3.58 -11.65
N ILE A 104 -15.20 -3.49 -10.43
CA ILE A 104 -16.61 -3.76 -10.12
C ILE A 104 -17.25 -2.47 -9.60
N HIS A 105 -18.29 -2.02 -10.29
CA HIS A 105 -19.14 -0.93 -9.87
C HIS A 105 -20.59 -1.30 -10.20
N GLU A 106 -21.38 -1.53 -9.16
CA GLU A 106 -22.77 -1.98 -9.24
C GLU A 106 -23.66 -0.94 -8.56
N ALA A 107 -24.99 -1.09 -8.69
CA ALA A 107 -25.93 -0.30 -7.92
C ALA A 107 -25.71 -0.49 -6.39
N PRO A 108 -26.14 0.46 -5.54
CA PRO A 108 -25.99 0.34 -4.09
C PRO A 108 -26.52 -0.99 -3.57
N GLN A 109 -25.80 -1.63 -2.66
CA GLN A 109 -26.16 -2.95 -2.13
C GLN A 109 -26.26 -2.98 -0.61
N SER A 110 -26.78 -4.10 -0.11
CA SER A 110 -27.02 -4.25 1.33
C SER A 110 -25.71 -4.32 2.12
N PRO A 111 -25.66 -3.75 3.34
CA PRO A 111 -24.47 -3.80 4.19
C PRO A 111 -23.92 -5.22 4.38
N ALA A 112 -24.80 -6.21 4.57
CA ALA A 112 -24.39 -7.60 4.76
C ALA A 112 -23.77 -8.21 3.48
N LEU A 113 -24.28 -7.86 2.30
CA LEU A 113 -23.71 -8.32 1.04
C LEU A 113 -22.32 -7.74 0.80
N HIS A 114 -22.09 -6.46 1.13
CA HIS A 114 -20.75 -5.88 1.02
C HIS A 114 -19.73 -6.61 1.88
N MET A 115 -20.08 -6.97 3.13
CA MET A 115 -19.18 -7.74 4.01
C MET A 115 -18.84 -9.10 3.40
N ALA A 116 -19.83 -9.81 2.88
CA ALA A 116 -19.62 -11.11 2.24
C ALA A 116 -18.76 -11.01 0.97
N LEU A 117 -18.99 -9.98 0.14
CA LEU A 117 -18.22 -9.75 -1.08
C LEU A 117 -16.77 -9.41 -0.77
N ASP A 118 -16.49 -8.57 0.24
CA ASP A 118 -15.12 -8.27 0.65
C ASP A 118 -14.38 -9.53 1.11
N GLU A 119 -15.05 -10.44 1.84
CA GLU A 119 -14.47 -11.71 2.27
C GLU A 119 -14.15 -12.63 1.09
N VAL A 120 -15.15 -12.90 0.25
CA VAL A 120 -15.02 -13.84 -0.87
C VAL A 120 -14.01 -13.34 -1.89
N ILE A 121 -14.07 -12.06 -2.28
CA ILE A 121 -13.17 -11.51 -3.30
C ILE A 121 -11.74 -11.49 -2.79
N THR A 122 -11.52 -11.08 -1.54
CA THR A 122 -10.17 -11.10 -0.95
C THR A 122 -9.61 -12.51 -0.91
N ALA A 123 -10.41 -13.51 -0.49
CA ALA A 123 -9.98 -14.90 -0.44
C ALA A 123 -9.68 -15.47 -1.84
N GLU A 124 -10.51 -15.17 -2.84
CA GLU A 124 -10.30 -15.64 -4.22
C GLU A 124 -9.08 -15.01 -4.88
N VAL A 125 -8.83 -13.71 -4.67
CA VAL A 125 -7.61 -13.04 -5.15
C VAL A 125 -6.37 -13.63 -4.47
N ALA A 126 -6.41 -13.82 -3.15
CA ALA A 126 -5.31 -14.45 -2.42
C ALA A 126 -5.02 -15.89 -2.88
N ALA A 127 -6.06 -16.63 -3.30
CA ALA A 127 -5.94 -17.98 -3.84
C ALA A 127 -5.57 -18.02 -5.33
N GLY A 128 -5.47 -16.87 -6.02
CA GLY A 128 -5.21 -16.80 -7.46
C GLY A 128 -6.36 -17.30 -8.33
N LEU A 129 -7.58 -17.38 -7.77
CA LEU A 129 -8.79 -17.82 -8.48
C LEU A 129 -9.49 -16.68 -9.22
N ARG A 130 -9.11 -15.43 -8.92
CA ARG A 130 -9.64 -14.20 -9.49
C ARG A 130 -8.50 -13.19 -9.71
N PRO A 131 -8.56 -12.34 -10.76
CA PRO A 131 -7.63 -11.22 -10.91
C PRO A 131 -7.72 -10.21 -9.75
N PRO A 132 -6.68 -9.39 -9.53
CA PRO A 132 -6.77 -8.27 -8.58
C PRO A 132 -8.00 -7.41 -8.89
N THR A 133 -8.71 -7.01 -7.84
CA THR A 133 -10.04 -6.42 -7.98
C THR A 133 -10.14 -5.10 -7.23
N LEU A 134 -10.53 -4.03 -7.94
CA LEU A 134 -11.00 -2.78 -7.37
C LEU A 134 -12.53 -2.78 -7.40
N ARG A 135 -13.14 -2.56 -6.24
CA ARG A 135 -14.58 -2.29 -6.13
C ARG A 135 -14.78 -0.84 -5.75
N VAL A 136 -15.69 -0.15 -6.43
CA VAL A 136 -16.24 1.14 -5.99
C VAL A 136 -17.73 0.94 -5.78
N TRP A 137 -18.24 1.28 -4.60
CA TRP A 137 -19.58 0.89 -4.19
C TRP A 137 -20.19 1.79 -3.11
N GLU A 138 -21.53 1.78 -3.08
CA GLU A 138 -22.36 2.54 -2.15
C GLU A 138 -23.33 1.65 -1.37
N TRP A 139 -23.82 2.19 -0.25
CA TRP A 139 -24.73 1.53 0.68
C TRP A 139 -26.19 1.76 0.29
N ASP A 140 -27.01 0.70 0.27
CA ASP A 140 -28.47 0.84 0.04
C ASP A 140 -29.26 1.27 1.28
N SER A 141 -28.63 1.20 2.46
CA SER A 141 -29.26 1.46 3.76
C SER A 141 -28.22 1.91 4.80
N PRO A 142 -28.63 2.67 5.83
CA PRO A 142 -27.72 3.08 6.89
C PRO A 142 -27.13 1.88 7.64
N ALA A 143 -25.86 1.97 8.01
CA ALA A 143 -25.17 0.89 8.71
C ALA A 143 -24.17 1.38 9.76
N VAL A 144 -24.12 0.66 10.89
CA VAL A 144 -22.97 0.64 11.79
C VAL A 144 -22.12 -0.59 11.45
N ILE A 145 -20.86 -0.36 11.11
CA ILE A 145 -19.90 -1.38 10.73
C ILE A 145 -18.86 -1.52 11.84
N ILE A 146 -18.88 -2.65 12.55
CA ILE A 146 -17.90 -2.95 13.60
C ILE A 146 -16.77 -3.82 13.07
N GLY A 147 -15.56 -3.61 13.58
CA GLY A 147 -14.38 -4.42 13.27
C GLY A 147 -14.50 -5.85 13.80
N SER A 148 -13.72 -6.76 13.23
CA SER A 148 -13.75 -8.19 13.55
C SER A 148 -13.59 -8.49 15.05
N PHE A 149 -12.76 -7.72 15.76
CA PHE A 149 -12.48 -7.89 17.20
C PHE A 149 -13.31 -7.02 18.14
N GLN A 150 -14.22 -6.17 17.65
CA GLN A 150 -14.97 -5.24 18.50
C GLN A 150 -16.17 -5.90 19.20
N SER A 151 -16.46 -5.46 20.42
CA SER A 151 -17.63 -5.90 21.20
C SER A 151 -18.88 -5.13 20.76
N LEU A 152 -19.89 -5.82 20.22
CA LEU A 152 -21.15 -5.21 19.80
C LEU A 152 -21.78 -4.34 20.91
N ARG A 153 -21.79 -4.84 22.15
CA ARG A 153 -22.37 -4.15 23.30
C ARG A 153 -21.64 -2.85 23.67
N ASN A 154 -20.34 -2.78 23.39
CA ASN A 154 -19.54 -1.60 23.75
C ASN A 154 -19.59 -0.53 22.67
N GLU A 155 -19.76 -0.93 21.40
CA GLU A 155 -19.70 -0.02 20.26
C GLU A 155 -21.08 0.51 19.85
N VAL A 156 -22.15 -0.24 20.12
CA VAL A 156 -23.46 0.02 19.51
C VAL A 156 -24.55 0.14 20.58
N ASP A 157 -25.29 1.25 20.53
CA ASP A 157 -26.52 1.44 21.30
C ASP A 157 -27.70 0.74 20.59
N PRO A 158 -28.28 -0.33 21.19
CA PRO A 158 -29.40 -1.04 20.58
C PRO A 158 -30.66 -0.19 20.42
N ALA A 159 -30.90 0.75 21.35
CA ALA A 159 -32.07 1.62 21.28
C ALA A 159 -31.95 2.62 20.12
N GLY A 160 -30.73 3.14 19.88
CA GLY A 160 -30.40 3.95 18.71
C GLY A 160 -30.60 3.18 17.40
N VAL A 161 -30.13 1.93 17.33
CA VAL A 161 -30.30 1.07 16.15
C VAL A 161 -31.76 0.91 15.77
N GLU A 162 -32.62 0.55 16.73
CA GLU A 162 -34.06 0.39 16.50
C GLU A 162 -34.72 1.72 16.11
N ARG A 163 -34.42 2.79 16.84
CA ARG A 163 -34.98 4.12 16.59
C ARG A 163 -34.66 4.67 15.20
N HIS A 164 -33.45 4.41 14.72
CA HIS A 164 -32.93 4.99 13.48
C HIS A 164 -32.97 4.01 12.30
N GLY A 165 -33.42 2.76 12.50
CA GLY A 165 -33.53 1.77 11.44
C GLY A 165 -32.19 1.40 10.80
N VAL A 166 -31.14 1.32 11.62
CA VAL A 166 -29.76 1.13 11.14
C VAL A 166 -29.40 -0.35 11.11
N ASN A 167 -28.73 -0.82 10.07
CA ASN A 167 -28.18 -2.17 10.05
C ASN A 167 -26.90 -2.25 10.88
N VAL A 168 -26.68 -3.35 11.58
CA VAL A 168 -25.40 -3.58 12.27
C VAL A 168 -24.71 -4.77 11.63
N VAL A 169 -23.54 -4.52 11.05
CA VAL A 169 -22.73 -5.55 10.37
C VAL A 169 -21.32 -5.59 10.93
N ARG A 170 -20.68 -6.75 10.81
CA ARG A 170 -19.29 -6.97 11.21
C ARG A 170 -18.45 -7.26 9.97
N ARG A 171 -17.36 -6.52 9.79
CA ARG A 171 -16.41 -6.75 8.69
C ARG A 171 -15.32 -7.74 9.09
N ILE A 172 -14.70 -8.36 8.10
CA ILE A 172 -13.59 -9.31 8.28
C ILE A 172 -12.31 -8.64 8.79
N SER A 173 -12.14 -7.35 8.50
CA SER A 173 -10.96 -6.57 8.90
C SER A 173 -11.08 -6.01 10.33
N GLY A 174 -9.93 -5.64 10.88
CA GLY A 174 -9.86 -4.94 12.17
C GLY A 174 -10.24 -3.46 12.06
N GLY A 175 -9.84 -2.67 13.06
CA GLY A 175 -10.12 -1.22 13.15
C GLY A 175 -11.39 -0.88 13.94
N GLY A 176 -11.66 0.43 14.07
CA GLY A 176 -12.78 0.96 14.86
C GLY A 176 -14.15 0.83 14.20
N ALA A 177 -15.19 1.22 14.94
CA ALA A 177 -16.55 1.22 14.43
C ALA A 177 -16.76 2.43 13.50
N MET A 178 -17.54 2.23 12.43
CA MET A 178 -17.88 3.27 11.47
C MET A 178 -19.40 3.35 11.30
N PHE A 179 -19.88 4.52 10.92
CA PHE A 179 -21.26 4.73 10.51
C PHE A 179 -21.28 5.18 9.05
N ALA A 180 -22.13 4.57 8.24
CA ALA A 180 -22.34 4.93 6.85
C ALA A 180 -23.83 5.20 6.60
N GLU A 181 -24.11 6.24 5.83
CA GLU A 181 -25.46 6.59 5.37
C GLU A 181 -25.47 6.58 3.83
N PRO A 182 -26.56 6.10 3.19
CA PRO A 182 -26.68 6.10 1.74
C PRO A 182 -26.41 7.49 1.13
N SER A 183 -25.66 7.53 0.03
CA SER A 183 -25.26 8.75 -0.69
C SER A 183 -24.34 9.73 0.07
N SER A 184 -24.02 9.47 1.34
CA SER A 184 -23.13 10.31 2.15
C SER A 184 -21.68 9.83 2.14
N THR A 185 -21.40 8.66 1.57
CA THR A 185 -20.07 8.07 1.48
C THR A 185 -19.83 7.45 0.10
N ILE A 186 -18.59 7.54 -0.36
CA ILE A 186 -18.06 6.73 -1.46
C ILE A 186 -17.14 5.70 -0.80
N THR A 187 -17.37 4.42 -1.07
CA THR A 187 -16.56 3.35 -0.49
C THR A 187 -15.84 2.60 -1.59
N TYR A 188 -14.58 2.24 -1.38
CA TYR A 188 -13.86 1.34 -2.27
C TYR A 188 -13.22 0.20 -1.47
N SER A 189 -13.09 -0.94 -2.13
CA SER A 189 -12.34 -2.10 -1.62
C SER A 189 -11.31 -2.50 -2.66
N LEU A 190 -10.07 -2.71 -2.24
CA LEU A 190 -8.98 -3.15 -3.12
C LEU A 190 -8.47 -4.51 -2.63
N ALA A 191 -8.61 -5.54 -3.47
CA ALA A 191 -8.11 -6.88 -3.22
C ALA A 191 -6.95 -7.18 -4.18
N VAL A 192 -5.75 -7.42 -3.63
CA VAL A 192 -4.51 -7.57 -4.41
C VAL A 192 -3.76 -8.84 -4.03
N PRO A 193 -3.00 -9.44 -4.96
CA PRO A 193 -2.07 -10.52 -4.66
C PRO A 193 -0.98 -10.04 -3.69
N GLN A 194 -0.51 -10.96 -2.84
CA GLN A 194 0.56 -10.66 -1.88
C GLN A 194 1.84 -10.15 -2.57
N SER A 195 2.12 -10.62 -3.80
CA SER A 195 3.27 -10.20 -4.60
C SER A 195 3.29 -8.71 -4.92
N LEU A 196 2.15 -8.01 -4.97
CA LEU A 196 2.09 -6.57 -5.25
C LEU A 196 2.70 -5.74 -4.10
N VAL A 197 2.54 -6.22 -2.86
CA VAL A 197 3.05 -5.55 -1.64
C VAL A 197 4.30 -6.24 -1.07
N SER A 198 4.83 -7.25 -1.75
CA SER A 198 6.06 -7.94 -1.34
C SER A 198 7.22 -6.97 -1.17
N GLY A 199 7.95 -7.11 -0.06
CA GLY A 199 9.09 -6.23 0.26
C GLY A 199 8.70 -4.93 0.99
N LEU A 200 7.41 -4.62 1.11
CA LEU A 200 6.91 -3.51 1.93
C LEU A 200 6.65 -3.94 3.38
N SER A 201 6.76 -2.99 4.31
CA SER A 201 6.20 -3.19 5.65
C SER A 201 4.66 -3.11 5.59
N PHE A 202 3.99 -3.54 6.66
CA PHE A 202 2.53 -3.41 6.74
C PHE A 202 2.08 -1.95 6.64
N ALA A 203 2.80 -1.02 7.28
CA ALA A 203 2.46 0.40 7.24
C ALA A 203 2.69 1.00 5.84
N ASP A 204 3.81 0.66 5.20
CA ASP A 204 4.13 1.13 3.85
C ASP A 204 3.17 0.57 2.81
N SER A 205 2.65 -0.65 3.00
CA SER A 205 1.66 -1.22 2.09
C SER A 205 0.35 -0.41 2.06
N TYR A 206 -0.07 0.22 3.16
CA TYR A 206 -1.24 1.12 3.12
C TYR A 206 -0.94 2.36 2.30
N ALA A 207 0.17 3.03 2.58
CA ALA A 207 0.56 4.22 1.83
C ALA A 207 0.69 3.94 0.33
N TYR A 208 1.31 2.82 -0.04
CA TYR A 208 1.45 2.39 -1.44
C TYR A 208 0.09 2.09 -2.10
N LEU A 209 -0.82 1.41 -1.40
CA LEU A 209 -2.14 1.06 -1.94
C LEU A 209 -3.12 2.24 -1.97
N ASP A 210 -2.91 3.28 -1.16
CA ASP A 210 -3.75 4.48 -1.08
C ASP A 210 -3.28 5.63 -1.99
N ASP A 211 -2.03 5.59 -2.48
CA ASP A 211 -1.41 6.69 -3.24
C ASP A 211 -2.26 7.14 -4.44
N TRP A 212 -2.79 6.19 -5.20
CA TRP A 212 -3.64 6.47 -6.37
C TRP A 212 -4.91 7.27 -6.02
N VAL A 213 -5.45 7.08 -4.80
CA VAL A 213 -6.65 7.81 -4.36
C VAL A 213 -6.30 9.27 -4.08
N LEU A 214 -5.14 9.51 -3.47
CA LEU A 214 -4.68 10.87 -3.20
C LEU A 214 -4.42 11.62 -4.50
N GLU A 215 -3.82 10.96 -5.51
CA GLU A 215 -3.66 11.52 -6.85
C GLU A 215 -5.02 11.84 -7.50
N ALA A 216 -5.97 10.89 -7.49
CA ALA A 216 -7.29 11.10 -8.06
C ALA A 216 -8.06 12.25 -7.38
N LEU A 217 -7.96 12.37 -6.05
CA LEU A 217 -8.54 13.49 -5.30
C LEU A 217 -7.87 14.82 -5.65
N ALA A 218 -6.54 14.84 -5.79
CA ALA A 218 -5.79 16.03 -6.16
C ALA A 218 -6.17 16.54 -7.55
N ASP A 219 -6.39 15.64 -8.53
CA ASP A 219 -6.86 15.99 -9.87
C ASP A 219 -8.25 16.64 -9.86
N MET A 220 -9.09 16.31 -8.87
CA MET A 220 -10.37 16.96 -8.62
C MET A 220 -10.26 18.29 -7.86
N GLY A 221 -9.04 18.72 -7.51
CA GLY A 221 -8.77 19.91 -6.72
C GLY A 221 -8.99 19.72 -5.21
N ILE A 222 -9.13 18.48 -4.74
CA ILE A 222 -9.29 18.15 -3.32
C ILE A 222 -7.93 18.00 -2.68
N LYS A 223 -7.67 18.77 -1.63
CA LYS A 223 -6.43 18.67 -0.84
C LYS A 223 -6.57 17.56 0.21
N ALA A 224 -6.12 16.37 -0.13
CA ALA A 224 -6.01 15.22 0.78
C ALA A 224 -4.53 14.91 1.07
N TRP A 225 -4.26 14.25 2.19
CA TRP A 225 -2.93 13.75 2.54
C TRP A 225 -3.06 12.43 3.30
N TYR A 226 -2.05 11.57 3.18
CA TYR A 226 -1.99 10.33 3.93
C TYR A 226 -1.80 10.62 5.42
N GLN A 227 -2.57 9.96 6.27
CA GLN A 227 -2.39 9.98 7.71
C GLN A 227 -2.06 8.57 8.20
N PRO A 228 -0.85 8.33 8.77
CA PRO A 228 -0.46 7.03 9.28
C PRO A 228 -1.39 6.49 10.37
N LEU A 229 -1.37 5.18 10.55
CA LEU A 229 -2.07 4.49 11.63
C LEU A 229 -1.62 5.04 13.00
N ASN A 230 -2.59 5.42 13.84
CA ASN A 230 -2.35 5.85 15.24
C ASN A 230 -1.92 4.68 16.14
#